data_AF-A0A7L4HTY4-F1
#
_entry.id   AF-A0A7L4HTY4-F1
#
_cell.length_a   1.000
_cell.length_b   1.000
_cell.length_c   1.000
_cell.angle_alpha   90.00
_cell.angle_beta   90.00
_cell.angle_gamma   90.00
#
_symmetry.space_group_name_H-M   'P 1'
#
loop_
_entity.id
_entity.type
_entity.pdbx_description
1 polymer ?
#
loop_
_entity_poly.entity_id
_entity_poly.type
_entity_poly.pdbx_seq_one_letter_code
_entity_poly.pdbx_strand_id
1 'polypeptide(L)'
;VTLSDDELSLLVVVIDTNPIWWGKKALGEAEQFTLSKCIDAAMVLGNSHLFMNRTNRLAVIASHTQESRFLYPGKRWAFADLFGDGGGSMESNCSGSKDGKYELLTAINDAIAEEIKDLMTKTDVRGQQTETLLAGSLAKALCYINKMSKEVKGNASAPVIKAAEDSALQYMNFMNVIFAAQKQ
;
A
#
# COMPACT_ATOMS: atom_id res chain seq x y z
N VAL A 1 -4.25 6.44 -25.96
CA VAL A 1 -2.91 6.72 -25.39
C VAL A 1 -2.22 5.37 -25.32
N THR A 2 -1.34 5.10 -26.28
CA THR A 2 -0.53 3.87 -26.32
C THR A 2 0.63 4.06 -25.34
N LEU A 3 0.54 3.42 -24.16
CA LEU A 3 1.68 3.32 -23.25
C LEU A 3 2.76 2.51 -23.97
N SER A 4 3.92 3.09 -24.21
CA SER A 4 5.08 2.35 -24.69
C SER A 4 5.46 1.31 -23.64
N ASP A 5 5.79 0.08 -24.06
CA ASP A 5 6.11 -1.06 -23.18
C ASP A 5 7.23 -0.78 -22.15
N ASP A 6 8.03 0.27 -22.38
CA ASP A 6 9.16 0.69 -21.55
C ASP A 6 8.80 1.72 -20.45
N GLU A 7 7.56 2.21 -20.37
CA GLU A 7 7.16 3.11 -19.27
C GLU A 7 6.82 2.32 -18.00
N LEU A 8 7.56 2.59 -16.92
CA LEU A 8 7.26 2.03 -15.60
C LEU A 8 5.92 2.58 -15.10
N SER A 9 4.96 1.70 -14.76
CA SER A 9 3.74 2.12 -14.09
C SER A 9 3.75 1.75 -12.61
N LEU A 10 3.77 2.77 -11.75
CA LEU A 10 3.76 2.61 -10.31
C LEU A 10 2.34 2.78 -9.76
N LEU A 11 1.82 1.74 -9.11
CA LEU A 11 0.55 1.78 -8.39
C LEU A 11 0.81 1.83 -6.87
N VAL A 12 0.35 2.88 -6.20
CA VAL A 12 0.44 3.02 -4.74
C VAL A 12 -0.96 2.98 -4.12
N VAL A 13 -1.34 1.84 -3.55
CA VAL A 13 -2.66 1.67 -2.92
C VAL A 13 -2.58 2.08 -1.45
N VAL A 14 -3.34 3.09 -1.06
CA VAL A 14 -3.48 3.49 0.36
C VAL A 14 -4.80 2.92 0.90
N ILE A 15 -4.72 2.09 1.94
CA ILE A 15 -5.88 1.40 2.53
C ILE A 15 -6.13 1.91 3.95
N ASP A 16 -7.34 2.35 4.23
CA ASP A 16 -7.77 2.68 5.59
C ASP A 16 -8.04 1.43 6.43
N THR A 17 -7.26 1.27 7.49
CA THR A 17 -7.28 0.12 8.40
C THR A 17 -7.74 0.52 9.80
N ASN A 18 -8.68 1.47 9.90
CA ASN A 18 -9.24 1.91 11.18
C ASN A 18 -9.93 0.77 11.94
N PRO A 19 -9.35 0.27 13.04
CA PRO A 19 -9.87 -0.89 13.75
C PRO A 19 -11.22 -0.61 14.42
N ILE A 20 -11.50 0.65 14.78
CA ILE A 20 -12.74 1.04 15.44
C ILE A 20 -13.89 1.04 14.44
N TRP A 21 -13.68 1.63 13.26
CA TRP A 21 -14.70 1.65 12.21
C TRP A 21 -14.97 0.24 11.67
N TRP A 22 -13.92 -0.51 11.36
CA TRP A 22 -14.04 -1.90 10.90
C TRP A 22 -14.67 -2.82 11.96
N GLY A 23 -14.36 -2.61 13.25
CA GLY A 23 -14.99 -3.32 14.35
C GLY A 23 -16.48 -3.01 14.51
N LYS A 24 -16.87 -1.73 14.43
CA LYS A 24 -18.30 -1.33 14.46
C LYS A 24 -19.07 -1.92 13.27
N LYS A 25 -18.46 -1.91 12.09
CA LYS A 25 -19.07 -2.47 10.87
C LYS A 25 -19.21 -3.99 10.93
N ALA A 26 -18.26 -4.69 11.56
CA ALA A 26 -18.34 -6.13 11.78
C ALA A 26 -19.44 -6.53 12.78
N LEU A 27 -19.83 -5.63 13.70
CA LEU A 27 -20.84 -5.88 14.73
C LEU A 27 -22.26 -5.46 14.29
N GLY A 28 -22.39 -4.59 13.28
CA GLY A 28 -23.69 -4.17 12.74
C GLY A 28 -24.33 -5.21 11.81
N GLU A 29 -25.66 -5.16 11.67
CA GLU A 29 -26.52 -6.09 10.90
C GLU A 29 -26.23 -6.19 9.38
N ALA A 30 -25.17 -5.55 8.88
CA ALA A 30 -24.76 -5.58 7.47
C ALA A 30 -23.45 -6.35 7.28
N GLU A 31 -23.50 -7.68 7.34
CA GLU A 31 -22.38 -8.63 7.13
C GLU A 31 -21.66 -8.54 5.75
N GLN A 32 -22.02 -7.58 4.90
CA GLN A 32 -21.65 -7.66 3.49
C GLN A 32 -20.17 -7.34 3.22
N PHE A 33 -19.52 -6.44 3.98
CA PHE A 33 -18.15 -5.98 3.67
C PHE A 33 -17.24 -5.83 4.90
N THR A 34 -16.29 -6.76 5.05
CA THR A 34 -15.29 -6.80 6.12
C THR A 34 -13.93 -6.27 5.64
N LEU A 35 -13.03 -5.98 6.59
CA LEU A 35 -11.66 -5.58 6.27
C LEU A 35 -10.96 -6.64 5.44
N SER A 36 -11.10 -7.93 5.78
CA SER A 36 -10.51 -9.03 5.01
C SER A 36 -10.91 -8.98 3.53
N LYS A 37 -12.21 -8.84 3.23
CA LYS A 37 -12.71 -8.70 1.85
C LYS A 37 -12.13 -7.47 1.14
N CYS A 38 -11.95 -6.37 1.86
CA CYS A 38 -11.33 -5.15 1.30
C CYS A 38 -9.86 -5.39 0.93
N ILE A 39 -9.13 -6.09 1.78
CA ILE A 39 -7.73 -6.44 1.54
C ILE A 39 -7.61 -7.42 0.39
N ASP A 40 -8.45 -8.46 0.35
CA ASP A 40 -8.48 -9.43 -0.75
C ASP A 40 -8.73 -8.73 -2.09
N ALA A 41 -9.70 -7.80 -2.14
CA ALA A 41 -9.96 -6.99 -3.33
C ALA A 41 -8.76 -6.10 -3.71
N ALA A 42 -8.06 -5.52 -2.73
CA ALA A 42 -6.85 -4.73 -2.97
C ALA A 42 -5.67 -5.59 -3.47
N MET A 43 -5.52 -6.82 -2.97
CA MET A 43 -4.53 -7.78 -3.46
C MET A 43 -4.83 -8.17 -4.91
N VAL A 44 -6.10 -8.47 -5.24
CA VAL A 44 -6.51 -8.77 -6.62
C VAL A 44 -6.25 -7.58 -7.55
N LEU A 45 -6.55 -6.35 -7.11
CA LEU A 45 -6.22 -5.13 -7.84
C LEU A 45 -4.71 -5.03 -8.09
N GLY A 46 -3.89 -5.14 -7.04
CA GLY A 46 -2.43 -5.09 -7.15
C GLY A 46 -1.87 -6.17 -8.08
N ASN A 47 -2.37 -7.41 -7.96
CA ASN A 47 -1.97 -8.53 -8.81
C ASN A 47 -2.36 -8.28 -10.26
N SER A 48 -3.57 -7.78 -10.53
CA SER A 48 -3.98 -7.42 -11.89
C SER A 48 -3.08 -6.35 -12.51
N HIS A 49 -2.65 -5.35 -11.73
CA HIS A 49 -1.71 -4.32 -12.19
C HIS A 49 -0.35 -4.92 -12.54
N LEU A 50 0.18 -5.80 -11.69
CA LEU A 50 1.44 -6.50 -11.94
C LEU A 50 1.36 -7.46 -13.15
N PHE A 51 0.17 -7.99 -13.45
CA PHE A 51 -0.04 -8.82 -14.65
C PHE A 51 -0.05 -8.03 -15.96
N MET A 52 -0.34 -6.71 -15.95
CA MET A 52 -0.43 -5.91 -17.17
C MET A 52 0.94 -5.67 -17.82
N ASN A 53 1.97 -5.38 -17.04
CA ASN A 53 3.34 -5.19 -17.54
C ASN A 53 4.38 -5.64 -16.49
N ARG A 54 5.49 -6.23 -16.92
CA ARG A 54 6.60 -6.67 -16.06
C ARG A 54 7.37 -5.52 -15.40
N THR A 55 7.33 -4.33 -16.02
CA THR A 55 7.94 -3.13 -15.44
C THR A 55 7.09 -2.53 -14.34
N ASN A 56 5.82 -2.94 -14.20
CA ASN A 56 4.92 -2.39 -13.20
C ASN A 56 5.44 -2.65 -11.79
N ARG A 57 5.21 -1.66 -10.93
CA ARG A 57 5.57 -1.71 -9.52
C ARG A 57 4.31 -1.46 -8.70
N LEU A 58 4.24 -2.13 -7.56
CA LEU A 58 3.16 -1.99 -6.59
C LEU A 58 3.74 -1.50 -5.27
N ALA A 59 3.00 -0.64 -4.59
CA ALA A 59 3.18 -0.37 -3.17
C ALA A 59 1.80 -0.35 -2.51
N VAL A 60 1.71 -0.91 -1.31
CA VAL A 60 0.49 -0.96 -0.51
C VAL A 60 0.79 -0.39 0.86
N ILE A 61 0.05 0.64 1.26
CA ILE A 61 0.22 1.36 2.51
C ILE A 61 -1.06 1.21 3.33
N ALA A 62 -0.93 0.68 4.54
CA ALA A 62 -1.97 0.71 5.55
C ALA A 62 -1.94 2.04 6.29
N SER A 63 -3.08 2.71 6.30
CA SER A 63 -3.35 3.87 7.13
C SER A 63 -4.06 3.40 8.38
N HIS A 64 -3.36 3.38 9.51
CA HIS A 64 -3.91 2.98 10.79
C HIS A 64 -4.13 4.21 11.68
N THR A 65 -4.72 4.02 12.87
CA THR A 65 -4.94 5.10 13.84
C THR A 65 -3.63 5.52 14.52
N GLN A 66 -2.74 4.57 14.80
CA GLN A 66 -1.49 4.82 15.53
C GLN A 66 -0.28 5.06 14.62
N GLU A 67 -0.28 4.44 13.44
CA GLU A 67 0.82 4.56 12.49
C GLU A 67 0.35 4.45 11.04
N SER A 68 1.20 4.87 10.11
CA SER A 68 1.06 4.53 8.70
C SER A 68 2.16 3.54 8.35
N ARG A 69 1.82 2.40 7.75
CA ARG A 69 2.79 1.32 7.51
C ARG A 69 2.74 0.82 6.07
N PHE A 70 3.91 0.59 5.48
CA PHE A 70 4.00 -0.14 4.22
C PHE A 70 3.72 -1.61 4.47
N LEU A 71 2.64 -2.11 3.88
CA LEU A 71 2.35 -3.54 3.80
C LEU A 71 3.21 -4.17 2.70
N TYR A 72 3.38 -3.44 1.60
CA TYR A 72 4.28 -3.78 0.52
C TYR A 72 4.91 -2.51 -0.08
N PRO A 73 6.22 -2.49 -0.39
CA PRO A 73 7.24 -3.47 0.01
C PRO A 73 7.38 -3.47 1.55
N GLY A 74 7.30 -4.65 2.16
CA GLY A 74 7.29 -4.79 3.63
C GLY A 74 8.61 -4.35 4.26
N LYS A 75 8.65 -4.17 5.60
CA LYS A 75 9.86 -3.75 6.32
C LYS A 75 11.05 -4.65 6.00
N ARG A 76 10.82 -5.96 5.91
CA ARG A 76 11.83 -6.98 5.55
C ARG A 76 12.44 -6.78 4.17
N TRP A 77 11.73 -6.15 3.24
CA TRP A 77 12.20 -5.87 1.88
C TRP A 77 13.05 -4.60 1.82
N ALA A 78 12.70 -3.58 2.62
CA ALA A 78 13.47 -2.35 2.72
C ALA A 78 14.87 -2.57 3.33
N PHE A 79 15.04 -3.57 4.21
CA PHE A 79 16.36 -3.96 4.71
C PHE A 79 17.25 -4.58 3.62
N ALA A 80 16.68 -5.21 2.59
CA ALA A 80 17.44 -5.70 1.44
C ALA A 80 17.96 -4.55 0.56
N ASP A 81 17.19 -3.45 0.44
CA ASP A 81 17.59 -2.27 -0.35
C ASP A 81 18.49 -1.27 0.42
N LEU A 82 18.41 -1.21 1.75
CA LEU A 82 19.15 -0.25 2.59
C LEU A 82 20.55 -0.74 3.00
N PHE A 83 20.80 -2.04 3.03
CA PHE A 83 22.09 -2.65 3.36
C PHE A 83 22.83 -3.14 2.11
N GLY A 84 23.02 -2.24 1.14
CA GLY A 84 24.18 -2.24 0.25
C GLY A 84 24.62 -3.57 -0.37
N ASP A 85 23.75 -4.22 -1.15
CA ASP A 85 24.21 -5.00 -2.29
C ASP A 85 23.40 -4.62 -3.52
N GLY A 86 24.01 -3.85 -4.42
CA GLY A 86 23.43 -3.27 -5.62
C GLY A 86 23.18 -4.29 -6.72
N GLY A 87 22.38 -5.32 -6.44
CA GLY A 87 22.17 -6.42 -7.37
C GLY A 87 21.27 -7.51 -6.80
N GLY A 88 20.18 -7.13 -6.16
CA GLY A 88 19.28 -8.07 -5.48
C GLY A 88 17.83 -7.84 -5.82
N SER A 89 17.49 -7.71 -7.11
CA SER A 89 16.18 -8.18 -7.54
C SER A 89 16.05 -9.59 -6.96
N MET A 90 15.14 -9.80 -6.01
CA MET A 90 14.69 -11.13 -5.62
C MET A 90 13.86 -11.75 -6.78
N GLU A 91 14.37 -11.65 -8.00
CA GLU A 91 14.22 -12.62 -9.08
C GLU A 91 15.27 -13.75 -8.96
N SER A 92 16.14 -13.73 -7.95
CA SER A 92 17.12 -14.81 -7.71
C SER A 92 16.54 -16.03 -6.97
N ASN A 93 15.41 -16.56 -7.46
CA ASN A 93 15.07 -17.99 -7.41
C ASN A 93 13.86 -18.40 -8.26
N CYS A 94 13.24 -17.49 -9.03
CA CYS A 94 12.14 -17.82 -9.94
C CYS A 94 12.58 -17.78 -11.42
N SER A 95 13.81 -18.24 -11.70
CA SER A 95 14.32 -18.33 -13.06
C SER A 95 13.67 -19.51 -13.80
N GLY A 96 12.83 -19.21 -14.78
CA GLY A 96 12.55 -20.10 -15.91
C GLY A 96 11.23 -20.88 -15.93
N SER A 97 10.45 -20.92 -14.84
CA SER A 97 9.14 -21.59 -14.86
C SER A 97 8.00 -20.57 -15.06
N LYS A 98 7.00 -20.92 -15.88
CA LYS A 98 5.75 -20.14 -16.02
C LYS A 98 5.01 -19.95 -14.68
N ASP A 99 5.36 -20.75 -13.66
CA ASP A 99 4.86 -20.68 -12.28
C ASP A 99 5.56 -19.64 -11.39
N GLY A 100 6.79 -19.23 -11.68
CA GLY A 100 7.56 -18.34 -10.78
C GLY A 100 6.89 -16.97 -10.57
N LYS A 101 6.10 -16.50 -11.55
CA LYS A 101 5.30 -15.28 -11.41
C LYS A 101 4.18 -15.42 -10.38
N TYR A 102 3.53 -16.59 -10.29
CA TYR A 102 2.47 -16.83 -9.32
C TYR A 102 3.04 -17.04 -7.93
N GLU A 103 4.23 -17.60 -7.83
CA GLU A 103 4.99 -17.71 -6.58
C GLU A 103 5.33 -16.32 -6.02
N LEU A 104 5.80 -15.38 -6.86
CA LEU A 104 6.07 -14.01 -6.43
C LEU A 104 4.79 -13.30 -5.95
N LEU A 105 3.67 -13.43 -6.68
CA LEU A 105 2.41 -12.81 -6.29
C LEU A 105 1.85 -13.42 -5.00
N THR A 106 1.98 -14.73 -4.82
CA THR A 106 1.63 -15.40 -3.56
C THR A 106 2.48 -14.89 -2.41
N ALA A 107 3.80 -14.77 -2.61
CA ALA A 107 4.70 -14.22 -1.60
C ALA A 107 4.36 -12.76 -1.23
N ILE A 108 3.95 -11.94 -2.20
CA ILE A 108 3.46 -10.57 -1.96
C ILE A 108 2.16 -10.60 -1.13
N ASN A 109 1.20 -11.44 -1.50
CA ASN A 109 -0.07 -11.57 -0.78
C ASN A 109 0.16 -12.01 0.68
N ASP A 110 1.02 -13.02 0.89
CA ASP A 110 1.38 -13.52 2.21
C ASP A 110 2.07 -12.43 3.05
N ALA A 111 2.97 -11.65 2.45
CA ALA A 111 3.62 -10.53 3.12
C ALA A 111 2.62 -9.44 3.55
N ILE A 112 1.67 -9.09 2.67
CA ILE A 112 0.61 -8.13 2.97
C ILE A 112 -0.27 -8.64 4.12
N ALA A 113 -0.66 -9.92 4.09
CA ALA A 113 -1.50 -10.55 5.11
C ALA A 113 -0.80 -10.56 6.48
N GLU A 114 0.48 -10.92 6.53
CA GLU A 114 1.28 -10.93 7.76
C GLU A 114 1.47 -9.52 8.33
N GLU A 115 1.77 -8.51 7.51
CA GLU A 115 1.93 -7.13 7.97
C GLU A 115 0.62 -6.54 8.51
N ILE A 116 -0.53 -6.85 7.89
CA ILE A 116 -1.85 -6.43 8.39
C ILE A 116 -2.17 -7.12 9.72
N LYS A 117 -1.89 -8.42 9.82
CA LYS A 117 -2.10 -9.19 11.05
C LYS A 117 -1.23 -8.66 12.19
N ASP A 118 0.05 -8.38 11.91
CA ASP A 118 0.96 -7.75 12.88
C ASP A 118 0.48 -6.35 13.28
N LEU A 119 -0.01 -5.56 12.34
CA LEU A 119 -0.57 -4.24 12.61
C LEU A 119 -1.78 -4.33 13.55
N MET A 120 -2.73 -5.22 13.27
CA MET A 120 -3.95 -5.39 14.06
C MET A 120 -3.70 -6.00 15.45
N THR A 121 -2.71 -6.88 15.59
CA THR A 121 -2.35 -7.49 16.89
C THR A 121 -1.60 -6.51 17.80
N LYS A 122 -0.84 -5.57 17.23
CA LYS A 122 -0.12 -4.52 17.99
C LYS A 122 -1.01 -3.36 18.42
N THR A 123 -2.20 -3.23 17.86
CA THR A 123 -3.12 -2.14 18.19
C THR A 123 -3.67 -2.28 19.61
N ASP A 124 -3.15 -1.47 20.54
CA ASP A 124 -3.81 -1.20 21.81
C ASP A 124 -4.75 0.00 21.64
N VAL A 125 -6.06 -0.23 21.48
CA VAL A 125 -7.06 0.83 21.26
C VAL A 125 -7.25 1.62 22.57
N ARG A 126 -6.29 2.49 22.90
CA ARG A 126 -6.45 3.50 23.95
C ARG A 126 -7.37 4.57 23.41
N GLY A 127 -8.52 4.75 24.07
CA GLY A 127 -9.69 5.49 23.58
C GLY A 127 -9.54 6.99 23.27
N GLN A 128 -8.34 7.49 23.01
CA GLN A 128 -8.07 8.88 22.64
C GLN A 128 -7.79 9.08 21.14
N GLN A 129 -7.47 8.04 20.36
CA GLN A 129 -7.20 8.17 18.93
C GLN A 129 -8.15 7.31 18.10
N THR A 130 -9.25 7.91 17.65
CA THR A 130 -10.25 7.28 16.80
C THR A 130 -10.02 7.53 15.31
N GLU A 131 -9.10 8.43 14.98
CA GLU A 131 -8.88 8.94 13.64
C GLU A 131 -7.78 8.19 12.91
N THR A 132 -7.96 7.97 11.61
CA THR A 132 -6.93 7.39 10.75
C THR A 132 -5.89 8.43 10.35
N LEU A 133 -4.60 8.10 10.38
CA LEU A 133 -3.50 9.00 9.97
C LEU A 133 -3.33 9.07 8.44
N LEU A 134 -4.38 9.45 7.73
CA LEU A 134 -4.42 9.36 6.26
C LEU A 134 -3.47 10.35 5.57
N ALA A 135 -3.36 11.58 6.08
CA ALA A 135 -2.42 12.56 5.55
C ALA A 135 -0.95 12.06 5.64
N GLY A 136 -0.60 11.36 6.71
CA GLY A 136 0.72 10.73 6.87
C GLY A 136 0.97 9.62 5.85
N SER A 137 -0.05 8.79 5.60
CA SER A 137 0.02 7.72 4.59
C SER A 137 0.18 8.26 3.17
N LEU A 138 -0.52 9.34 2.84
CA LEU A 138 -0.38 10.02 1.56
C LEU A 138 0.99 10.67 1.40
N ALA A 139 1.53 11.31 2.44
CA ALA A 139 2.88 11.86 2.40
C ALA A 139 3.93 10.76 2.15
N LYS A 140 3.77 9.57 2.76
CA LYS A 140 4.61 8.40 2.48
C LYS A 140 4.47 7.91 1.04
N ALA A 141 3.25 7.87 0.52
CA ALA A 141 2.98 7.52 -0.88
C ALA A 141 3.71 8.49 -1.84
N LEU A 142 3.56 9.80 -1.64
CA LEU A 142 4.20 10.83 -2.47
C LEU A 142 5.72 10.80 -2.37
N CYS A 143 6.27 10.54 -1.18
CA CYS A 143 7.71 10.37 -0.99
C CYS A 143 8.23 9.14 -1.76
N TYR A 144 7.49 8.04 -1.69
CA TYR A 144 7.82 6.83 -2.42
C TYR A 144 7.75 7.04 -3.95
N ILE A 145 6.70 7.69 -4.45
CA ILE A 145 6.57 8.05 -5.87
C ILE A 145 7.73 8.93 -6.32
N ASN A 146 8.09 9.96 -5.54
CA ASN A 146 9.21 10.84 -5.84
C ASN A 146 10.56 10.08 -5.86
N LYS A 147 10.75 9.11 -4.96
CA LYS A 147 11.93 8.25 -4.96
C LYS A 147 12.01 7.45 -6.26
N MET A 148 10.93 6.75 -6.62
CA MET A 148 10.89 5.90 -7.82
C MET A 148 10.99 6.72 -9.12
N SER A 149 10.40 7.91 -9.16
CA SER A 149 10.46 8.83 -10.31
C SER A 149 11.89 9.33 -10.62
N LYS A 150 12.76 9.41 -9.59
CA LYS A 150 14.19 9.73 -9.79
C LYS A 150 14.96 8.59 -10.45
N GLU A 151 14.56 7.35 -10.18
CA GLU A 151 15.23 6.16 -10.70
C GLU A 151 14.75 5.85 -12.14
N VAL A 152 13.45 5.97 -12.39
CA VAL A 152 12.84 5.68 -13.69
C VAL A 152 11.72 6.67 -14.00
N LYS A 153 11.72 7.26 -15.19
CA LYS A 153 10.59 8.06 -15.67
C LYS A 153 9.42 7.14 -15.96
N GLY A 154 8.30 7.36 -15.29
CA GLY A 154 7.13 6.51 -15.37
C GLY A 154 5.87 7.19 -14.85
N ASN A 155 4.72 6.58 -15.16
CA ASN A 155 3.43 7.06 -14.72
C ASN A 155 3.12 6.49 -13.33
N ALA A 156 2.82 7.35 -12.36
CA ALA A 156 2.43 6.95 -11.01
C ALA A 156 0.95 7.23 -10.77
N SER A 157 0.27 6.30 -10.10
CA SER A 157 -1.13 6.45 -9.67
C SER A 157 -1.27 6.00 -8.22
N ALA A 158 -1.96 6.81 -7.41
CA ALA A 158 -2.09 6.56 -5.97
C ALA A 158 -3.57 6.52 -5.53
N PRO A 159 -4.30 5.42 -5.80
CA PRO A 159 -5.67 5.28 -5.31
C PRO A 159 -5.73 5.19 -3.78
N VAL A 160 -6.72 5.87 -3.21
CA VAL A 160 -6.97 5.89 -1.76
C VAL A 160 -8.30 5.21 -1.47
N ILE A 161 -8.27 4.13 -0.71
CA ILE A 161 -9.44 3.42 -0.20
C ILE A 161 -9.70 3.91 1.21
N LYS A 162 -10.65 4.83 1.35
CA LYS A 162 -11.06 5.41 2.64
C LYS A 162 -12.30 4.69 3.18
N ALA A 163 -12.32 4.45 4.49
CA ALA A 163 -13.40 3.74 5.16
C ALA A 163 -13.99 4.56 6.31
N ALA A 164 -13.14 5.08 7.20
CA ALA A 164 -13.54 5.83 8.38
C ALA A 164 -13.84 7.31 8.06
N GLU A 165 -14.59 7.93 8.97
CA GLU A 165 -14.96 9.35 8.88
C GLU A 165 -13.74 10.29 8.98
N ASP A 166 -13.88 11.44 8.33
CA ASP A 166 -12.87 12.47 8.25
C ASP A 166 -12.77 13.25 9.56
N SER A 167 -11.54 13.53 9.99
CA SER A 167 -11.33 14.51 11.05
C SER A 167 -11.00 15.88 10.51
N ALA A 168 -11.68 16.89 11.06
CA ALA A 168 -11.36 18.29 10.82
C ALA A 168 -9.94 18.67 11.28
N LEU A 169 -9.38 17.96 12.28
CA LEU A 169 -8.03 18.22 12.80
C LEU A 169 -6.94 17.96 11.76
N GLN A 170 -7.21 17.08 10.79
CA GLN A 170 -6.25 16.73 9.75
C GLN A 170 -6.36 17.60 8.49
N TYR A 171 -7.31 18.54 8.43
CA TYR A 171 -7.58 19.33 7.22
C TYR A 171 -6.32 20.05 6.69
N MET A 172 -5.58 20.74 7.56
CA MET A 172 -4.34 21.42 7.15
C MET A 172 -3.30 20.44 6.58
N ASN A 173 -3.18 19.26 7.18
CA ASN A 173 -2.25 18.23 6.71
C ASN A 173 -2.68 17.66 5.35
N PHE A 174 -3.97 17.46 5.13
CA PHE A 174 -4.49 17.07 3.82
C PHE A 174 -4.21 18.12 2.75
N MET A 175 -4.47 19.39 3.05
CA MET A 175 -4.21 20.48 2.11
C MET A 175 -2.74 20.53 1.73
N ASN A 176 -1.82 20.44 2.69
CA ASN A 176 -0.38 20.41 2.42
C ASN A 176 0.04 19.25 1.51
N VAL A 177 -0.52 18.07 1.72
CA VAL A 177 -0.23 16.88 0.92
C VAL A 177 -0.79 17.01 -0.50
N ILE A 178 -2.01 17.54 -0.66
CA ILE A 178 -2.61 17.74 -1.98
C ILE A 178 -1.82 18.78 -2.77
N PHE A 179 -1.41 19.89 -2.15
CA PHE A 179 -0.56 20.89 -2.81
C PHE A 179 0.82 20.33 -3.18
N ALA A 180 1.39 19.49 -2.31
CA ALA A 180 2.64 18.80 -2.63
C ALA A 180 2.47 17.85 -3.83
N ALA A 181 1.34 17.14 -3.92
CA ALA A 181 1.02 16.27 -5.05
C ALA A 181 0.79 17.04 -6.35
N GLN A 182 0.16 18.21 -6.31
CA GLN A 182 -0.05 19.05 -7.51
C GLN A 182 1.24 19.65 -8.07
N LYS A 183 2.28 19.77 -7.24
CA LYS A 183 3.58 20.31 -7.64
C LYS A 183 4.51 19.23 -8.21
N GLN A 184 4.22 17.95 -7.97
CA GLN A 184 4.89 16.82 -8.62
C GLN A 184 4.47 16.72 -10.08
#